data_AF-A0A2E4Y4A9-F1
#
_entry.id   AF-A0A2E4Y4A9-F1
#
_cell.length_a   1.000
_cell.length_b   1.000
_cell.length_c   1.000
_cell.angle_alpha   90.00
_cell.angle_beta   90.00
_cell.angle_gamma   90.00
#
_symmetry.space_group_name_H-M   'P 1'
#
loop_
_entity.id
_entity.type
_entity.pdbx_description
1 polymer ?
#
loop_
_entity_poly.entity_id
_entity_poly.type
_entity_poly.pdbx_seq_one_letter_code
_entity_poly.pdbx_strand_id
1 'polypeptide(L)'
;MTEKYFKSLNYSLGNEDTTLEVEMVKKLNPKKVLAVAGSGGRSLPLLCHGPSDLYCVDLSKEQIHLTELRSSCYKEFSLEDYLLFWGYPPYEPEDNTRKRNTLFNELDLSDDCKKFFSRLYDEINWISPLYLGKWEKTFQVVAKIIKKIMGSQHDKLFQFSTLEDQLDYYEKDFPHLRWRFLVFLMGNKSFFNALLYKGHFIEKNVEETHFEYYLKNFDHLVKNVLAKESFFLQLVFLGKVLTKEGIPIEADPSIFDDIKRSLNEGNASLHLEQKDIFELVKKIDNIDFFSFSDVPSYFTGDVEKNFLQNIRPCLSSNGVVVLRYYLRISEVDETGYQDITQDFSNLIRKEKVGMYRIKILKNIS
;
A
#
# COMPACT_ATOMS: atom_id res chain seq x y z
N MET A 1 4.50 5.45 -31.27
CA MET A 1 4.78 4.00 -31.35
C MET A 1 6.14 3.70 -30.73
N THR A 2 6.61 4.39 -29.68
CA THR A 2 6.19 4.28 -28.26
C THR A 2 6.14 2.83 -27.83
N GLU A 3 7.25 2.31 -27.30
CA GLU A 3 7.28 1.01 -26.62
C GLU A 3 6.13 0.95 -25.61
N LYS A 4 5.07 0.28 -26.03
CA LYS A 4 3.90 -0.04 -25.23
C LYS A 4 4.45 -0.85 -24.04
N TYR A 5 4.49 -0.29 -22.84
CA TYR A 5 4.95 -0.96 -21.61
C TYR A 5 6.47 -1.10 -21.43
N PHE A 6 7.22 0.00 -21.26
CA PHE A 6 8.41 -0.06 -20.41
C PHE A 6 7.96 -0.41 -18.99
N LYS A 7 7.86 -1.72 -18.70
CA LYS A 7 7.57 -2.35 -17.40
C LYS A 7 6.83 -1.44 -16.40
N SER A 8 5.53 -1.28 -16.65
CA SER A 8 4.62 -0.41 -15.88
C SER A 8 4.72 -0.59 -14.37
N LEU A 9 4.75 0.51 -13.62
CA LEU A 9 4.47 0.54 -12.18
C LEU A 9 3.11 -0.14 -11.90
N ASN A 10 3.09 -1.10 -10.98
CA ASN A 10 1.85 -1.75 -10.59
C ASN A 10 0.98 -0.79 -9.77
N TYR A 11 1.60 -0.07 -8.83
CA TYR A 11 1.02 0.99 -8.01
C TYR A 11 2.14 1.95 -7.58
N SER A 12 1.80 3.20 -7.29
CA SER A 12 2.74 4.28 -6.93
C SER A 12 2.44 4.98 -5.61
N LEU A 13 1.18 4.98 -5.17
CA LEU A 13 0.74 5.49 -3.86
C LEU A 13 1.03 4.47 -2.76
N GLY A 14 0.66 3.21 -3.01
CA GLY A 14 0.50 2.17 -2.00
C GLY A 14 -0.94 1.68 -2.01
N ASN A 15 -1.14 0.38 -1.93
CA ASN A 15 -2.46 -0.27 -2.08
C ASN A 15 -3.01 -0.84 -0.76
N GLU A 16 -2.30 -0.64 0.34
CA GLU A 16 -2.58 -1.17 1.68
C GLU A 16 -2.42 -0.04 2.70
N ASP A 17 -3.14 -0.07 3.82
CA ASP A 17 -2.92 0.87 4.91
C ASP A 17 -1.80 0.38 5.83
N THR A 18 -0.63 1.00 5.66
CA THR A 18 0.59 0.72 6.42
C THR A 18 0.49 1.13 7.90
N THR A 19 -0.55 1.88 8.30
CA THR A 19 -0.72 2.30 9.70
C THR A 19 -0.71 1.11 10.65
N LEU A 20 -1.31 -0.02 10.23
CA LEU A 20 -1.29 -1.25 11.01
C LEU A 20 0.14 -1.72 11.31
N GLU A 21 0.96 -1.93 10.28
CA GLU A 21 2.32 -2.42 10.44
C GLU A 21 3.23 -1.41 11.14
N VAL A 22 3.04 -0.10 10.91
CA VAL A 22 3.74 0.96 11.65
C VAL A 22 3.45 0.84 13.15
N GLU A 23 2.18 0.79 13.56
CA GLU A 23 1.82 0.66 14.97
C GLU A 23 2.31 -0.67 15.59
N MET A 24 2.40 -1.74 14.79
CA MET A 24 3.03 -2.99 15.23
C MET A 24 4.53 -2.83 15.43
N VAL A 25 5.25 -2.19 14.51
CA VAL A 25 6.69 -1.89 14.64
C VAL A 25 6.94 -1.05 15.90
N LYS A 26 6.12 -0.03 16.16
CA LYS A 26 6.22 0.77 17.39
C LYS A 26 6.06 -0.09 18.66
N LYS A 27 5.08 -1.00 18.67
CA LYS A 27 4.78 -1.86 19.82
C LYS A 27 5.81 -2.97 20.03
N LEU A 28 6.33 -3.55 18.95
CA LEU A 28 7.23 -4.71 18.97
C LEU A 28 8.71 -4.31 18.99
N ASN A 29 9.04 -3.09 18.56
CA ASN A 29 10.40 -2.54 18.48
C ASN A 29 11.42 -3.49 17.79
N PRO A 30 11.13 -3.98 16.57
CA PRO A 30 12.00 -4.89 15.86
C PRO A 30 13.33 -4.22 15.48
N LYS A 31 14.42 -5.00 15.40
CA LYS A 31 15.71 -4.51 14.90
C LYS A 31 15.86 -4.74 13.42
N LYS A 32 15.49 -5.91 12.92
CA LYS A 32 15.51 -6.23 11.49
C LYS A 32 14.13 -6.43 10.93
N VAL A 33 13.80 -5.62 9.92
CA VAL A 33 12.53 -5.67 9.21
C VAL A 33 12.78 -6.15 7.78
N LEU A 34 11.94 -7.05 7.30
CA LEU A 34 11.86 -7.41 5.88
C LEU A 34 10.45 -7.11 5.37
N ALA A 35 10.37 -6.40 4.25
CA ALA A 35 9.10 -6.08 3.61
C ALA A 35 9.19 -6.24 2.09
N VAL A 36 8.08 -6.64 1.47
CA VAL A 36 7.90 -6.45 0.03
C VAL A 36 7.99 -4.96 -0.29
N ALA A 37 8.86 -4.56 -1.23
CA ALA A 37 9.19 -3.16 -1.47
C ALA A 37 7.99 -2.37 -1.99
N GLY A 38 7.31 -2.88 -3.02
CA GLY A 38 6.15 -2.21 -3.60
C GLY A 38 6.48 -0.81 -4.09
N SER A 39 5.68 0.18 -3.72
CA SER A 39 5.96 1.59 -4.06
C SER A 39 6.96 2.27 -3.13
N GLY A 40 7.43 1.61 -2.08
CA GLY A 40 8.14 2.24 -0.97
C GLY A 40 7.23 2.91 0.06
N GLY A 41 6.02 3.33 -0.30
CA GLY A 41 5.07 4.01 0.61
C GLY A 41 4.51 3.11 1.72
N ARG A 42 4.73 1.79 1.61
CA ARG A 42 4.38 0.79 2.63
C ARG A 42 5.58 0.25 3.40
N SER A 43 6.72 0.10 2.73
CA SER A 43 7.92 -0.47 3.32
C SER A 43 8.76 0.55 4.08
N LEU A 44 8.97 1.76 3.53
CA LEU A 44 9.79 2.79 4.16
C LEU A 44 9.24 3.31 5.49
N PRO A 45 7.91 3.45 5.70
CA PRO A 45 7.38 3.81 7.02
C PRO A 45 7.74 2.84 8.13
N LEU A 46 8.12 1.60 7.81
CA LEU A 46 8.57 0.63 8.81
C LEU A 46 9.95 0.97 9.41
N LEU A 47 10.69 1.94 8.83
CA LEU A 47 11.88 2.52 9.47
C LEU A 47 11.54 3.46 10.64
N CYS A 48 10.25 3.74 10.87
CA CYS A 48 9.83 4.51 12.03
C CYS A 48 10.31 3.81 13.31
N HIS A 49 10.73 4.59 14.29
CA HIS A 49 11.10 4.11 15.62
C HIS A 49 12.31 3.13 15.63
N GLY A 50 13.17 3.22 14.61
CA GLY A 50 14.58 2.82 14.70
C GLY A 50 14.93 1.33 14.57
N PRO A 51 14.29 0.52 13.69
CA PRO A 51 14.96 -0.68 13.19
C PRO A 51 16.35 -0.35 12.63
N SER A 52 17.33 -1.22 12.88
CA SER A 52 18.69 -1.07 12.36
C SER A 52 18.80 -1.47 10.90
N ASP A 53 17.90 -2.33 10.42
CA ASP A 53 17.90 -2.82 9.06
C ASP A 53 16.47 -2.91 8.51
N LEU A 54 16.29 -2.37 7.30
CA LEU A 54 15.11 -2.62 6.48
C LEU A 54 15.55 -3.27 5.17
N TYR A 55 15.10 -4.50 4.95
CA TYR A 55 15.24 -5.22 3.69
C TYR A 55 13.96 -5.05 2.87
N CYS A 56 14.05 -4.32 1.76
CA CYS A 56 12.98 -4.16 0.79
C CYS A 56 13.24 -5.07 -0.41
N VAL A 57 12.37 -6.04 -0.65
CA VAL A 57 12.51 -7.02 -1.74
C VAL A 57 11.35 -6.96 -2.72
N ASP A 58 11.64 -7.02 -4.02
CA ASP A 58 10.63 -7.08 -5.08
C ASP A 58 11.20 -7.74 -6.35
N LEU A 59 10.33 -8.39 -7.12
CA LEU A 59 10.72 -8.93 -8.43
C LEU A 59 10.79 -7.83 -9.50
N SER A 60 10.02 -6.75 -9.34
CA SER A 60 9.97 -5.61 -10.27
C SER A 60 11.10 -4.63 -9.98
N LYS A 61 11.97 -4.45 -10.97
CA LYS A 61 13.03 -3.43 -10.94
C LYS A 61 12.43 -2.02 -10.77
N GLU A 62 11.26 -1.78 -11.35
CA GLU A 62 10.60 -0.47 -11.33
C GLU A 62 10.02 -0.14 -9.96
N GLN A 63 9.54 -1.14 -9.22
CA GLN A 63 9.14 -0.98 -7.81
C GLN A 63 10.34 -0.77 -6.89
N ILE A 64 11.48 -1.44 -7.16
CA ILE A 64 12.74 -1.15 -6.48
C ILE A 64 13.20 0.29 -6.75
N HIS A 65 13.19 0.75 -8.00
CA HIS A 65 13.51 2.14 -8.34
C HIS A 65 12.55 3.13 -7.68
N LEU A 66 11.25 2.83 -7.63
CA LEU A 66 10.28 3.71 -6.98
C LEU A 66 10.51 3.81 -5.46
N THR A 67 10.88 2.69 -4.83
CA THR A 67 11.29 2.66 -3.42
C THR A 67 12.56 3.48 -3.20
N GLU A 68 13.54 3.35 -4.09
CA GLU A 68 14.78 4.15 -4.08
C GLU A 68 14.51 5.65 -4.20
N LEU A 69 13.72 6.06 -5.19
CA LEU A 69 13.30 7.44 -5.38
C LEU A 69 12.68 8.02 -4.11
N ARG A 70 11.74 7.28 -3.52
CA ARG A 70 11.04 7.69 -2.30
C ARG A 70 11.98 7.77 -1.10
N SER A 71 12.93 6.83 -0.97
CA SER A 71 13.95 6.88 0.08
C SER A 71 14.87 8.11 -0.04
N SER A 72 15.25 8.48 -1.27
CA SER A 72 16.05 9.68 -1.54
C SER A 72 15.26 10.96 -1.20
N CYS A 73 13.96 11.00 -1.52
CA CYS A 73 13.10 12.10 -1.11
C CYS A 73 13.05 12.28 0.42
N TYR A 74 13.00 11.20 1.21
CA TYR A 74 13.06 11.32 2.68
C TYR A 74 14.38 11.92 3.16
N LYS A 75 15.50 11.50 2.57
CA LYS A 75 16.84 11.98 2.96
C LYS A 75 16.99 13.47 2.70
N GLU A 76 16.58 13.93 1.53
CA GLU A 76 16.89 15.28 1.06
C GLU A 76 15.77 16.29 1.42
N PHE A 77 14.50 15.93 1.25
CA PHE A 77 13.43 16.92 1.24
C PHE A 77 12.90 17.30 2.62
N SER A 78 12.39 18.52 2.74
CA SER A 78 11.44 18.88 3.78
C SER A 78 10.12 18.12 3.57
N LEU A 79 9.27 18.01 4.60
CA LEU A 79 7.92 17.46 4.42
C LEU A 79 7.12 18.24 3.36
N GLU A 80 7.28 19.56 3.30
CA GLU A 80 6.61 20.39 2.30
C GLU A 80 7.04 20.04 0.87
N ASP A 81 8.35 19.96 0.62
CA ASP A 81 8.89 19.56 -0.68
C ASP A 81 8.49 18.11 -1.03
N TYR A 82 8.41 17.22 -0.04
CA TYR A 82 7.91 15.85 -0.24
C TYR A 82 6.46 15.84 -0.73
N LEU A 83 5.57 16.56 -0.03
CA LEU A 83 4.16 16.67 -0.42
C LEU A 83 4.01 17.28 -1.82
N LEU A 84 4.79 18.31 -2.15
CA LEU A 84 4.78 18.95 -3.47
C LEU A 84 5.28 18.01 -4.57
N PHE A 85 6.40 17.32 -4.31
CA PHE A 85 7.03 16.41 -5.26
C PHE A 85 6.06 15.29 -5.65
N TRP A 86 5.44 14.66 -4.65
CA TRP A 86 4.45 13.60 -4.84
C TRP A 86 3.05 14.12 -5.20
N GLY A 87 2.77 15.42 -5.13
CA GLY A 87 1.44 15.96 -5.45
C GLY A 87 0.37 15.47 -4.46
N TYR A 88 0.73 15.43 -3.18
CA TYR A 88 -0.21 15.29 -2.07
C TYR A 88 -0.85 16.65 -1.73
N PRO A 89 -2.09 16.67 -1.21
CA PRO A 89 -2.73 17.90 -0.76
C PRO A 89 -1.83 18.72 0.18
N PRO A 90 -1.77 20.06 0.03
CA PRO A 90 -2.62 20.89 -0.82
C PRO A 90 -2.12 21.05 -2.27
N TYR A 91 -1.09 20.33 -2.68
CA TYR A 91 -0.53 20.44 -4.03
C TYR A 91 -1.27 19.55 -5.01
N GLU A 92 -1.62 20.10 -6.17
CA GLU A 92 -2.24 19.31 -7.24
C GLU A 92 -1.18 18.54 -8.05
N PRO A 93 -1.48 17.31 -8.51
CA PRO A 93 -0.56 16.48 -9.30
C PRO A 93 -0.02 17.16 -10.56
N GLU A 94 -0.85 17.92 -11.25
CA GLU A 94 -0.52 18.62 -12.49
C GLU A 94 0.29 19.91 -12.26
N ASP A 95 0.27 20.44 -11.04
CA ASP A 95 0.96 21.67 -10.68
C ASP A 95 2.42 21.41 -10.29
N ASN A 96 3.18 22.49 -10.14
CA ASN A 96 4.56 22.50 -9.62
C ASN A 96 5.61 21.73 -10.44
N THR A 97 5.34 21.47 -11.73
CA THR A 97 6.23 20.71 -12.63
C THR A 97 7.68 21.22 -12.64
N ARG A 98 7.88 22.55 -12.70
CA ARG A 98 9.22 23.15 -12.65
C ARG A 98 9.94 22.89 -11.33
N LYS A 99 9.26 23.06 -10.19
CA LYS A 99 9.84 22.82 -8.86
C LYS A 99 10.12 21.33 -8.66
N ARG A 100 9.24 20.44 -9.11
CA ARG A 100 9.45 18.99 -9.12
C ARG A 100 10.68 18.60 -9.92
N ASN A 101 10.91 19.23 -11.08
CA ASN A 101 12.11 19.03 -11.88
C ASN A 101 13.38 19.46 -11.13
N THR A 102 13.38 20.66 -10.53
CA THR A 102 14.49 21.11 -9.69
C THR A 102 14.79 20.13 -8.56
N LEU A 103 13.77 19.77 -7.78
CA LEU A 103 13.88 18.82 -6.67
C LEU A 103 14.40 17.45 -7.12
N PHE A 104 13.88 16.91 -8.23
CA PHE A 104 14.34 15.63 -8.77
C PHE A 104 15.83 15.64 -9.09
N ASN A 105 16.35 16.74 -9.62
CA ASN A 105 17.77 16.84 -9.98
C ASN A 105 18.70 16.90 -8.75
N GLU A 106 18.19 17.34 -7.60
CA GLU A 106 18.92 17.39 -6.32
C GLU A 106 19.02 16.01 -5.65
N LEU A 107 18.16 15.06 -6.02
CA LEU A 107 18.16 13.71 -5.44
C LEU A 107 19.41 12.90 -5.84
N ASP A 108 20.05 12.33 -4.81
CA ASP A 108 21.06 11.28 -4.95
C ASP A 108 20.38 9.93 -5.23
N LEU A 109 20.60 9.40 -6.42
CA LEU A 109 19.99 8.18 -6.94
C LEU A 109 21.04 7.40 -7.71
N SER A 110 20.92 6.07 -7.74
CA SER A 110 21.71 5.26 -8.67
C SER A 110 21.47 5.69 -10.11
N ASP A 111 22.49 5.51 -10.96
CA ASP A 111 22.44 5.90 -12.38
C ASP A 111 21.24 5.25 -13.11
N ASP A 112 20.94 3.99 -12.80
CA ASP A 112 19.82 3.25 -13.37
C ASP A 112 18.47 3.86 -12.96
N CYS A 113 18.31 4.19 -11.67
CA CYS A 113 17.10 4.80 -11.13
C CYS A 113 16.89 6.21 -11.70
N LYS A 114 17.96 7.03 -11.70
CA LYS A 114 17.93 8.38 -12.28
C LYS A 114 17.54 8.33 -13.75
N LYS A 115 18.16 7.45 -14.54
CA LYS A 115 17.86 7.28 -15.97
C LYS A 115 16.43 6.82 -16.21
N PHE A 116 15.91 5.90 -15.39
CA PHE A 116 14.52 5.46 -15.47
C PHE A 116 13.55 6.62 -15.22
N PHE A 117 13.72 7.35 -14.12
CA PHE A 117 12.81 8.44 -13.76
C PHE A 117 12.96 9.69 -14.63
N SER A 118 14.15 10.04 -15.11
CA SER A 118 14.30 11.15 -16.06
C SER A 118 13.45 10.91 -17.31
N ARG A 119 13.51 9.69 -17.88
CA ARG A 119 12.69 9.31 -19.03
C ARG A 119 11.20 9.35 -18.70
N LEU A 120 10.81 8.78 -17.56
CA LEU A 120 9.41 8.80 -17.13
C LEU A 120 8.89 10.23 -16.96
N TYR A 121 9.66 11.10 -16.32
CA TYR A 121 9.29 12.50 -16.10
C TYR A 121 9.20 13.30 -17.40
N ASP A 122 10.11 13.08 -18.35
CA ASP A 122 10.02 13.68 -19.68
C ASP A 122 8.74 13.25 -20.42
N GLU A 123 8.35 11.97 -20.33
CA GLU A 123 7.14 11.45 -20.96
C GLU A 123 5.84 12.01 -20.36
N ILE A 124 5.81 12.21 -19.04
CA ILE A 124 4.62 12.72 -18.33
C ILE A 124 4.62 14.25 -18.19
N ASN A 125 5.57 14.94 -18.81
CA ASN A 125 5.74 16.40 -18.70
C ASN A 125 5.88 16.88 -17.24
N TRP A 126 6.63 16.13 -16.44
CA TRP A 126 6.96 16.48 -15.06
C TRP A 126 5.74 16.62 -14.13
N ILE A 127 4.56 16.06 -14.46
CA ILE A 127 3.46 15.92 -13.49
C ILE A 127 3.83 14.92 -12.38
N SER A 128 3.07 14.88 -11.30
CA SER A 128 3.33 13.98 -10.17
C SER A 128 3.34 12.50 -10.59
N PRO A 129 4.27 11.69 -10.04
CA PRO A 129 4.30 10.26 -10.27
C PRO A 129 3.29 9.45 -9.44
N LEU A 130 2.59 10.08 -8.47
CA LEU A 130 1.85 9.42 -7.39
C LEU A 130 0.69 8.55 -7.87
N TYR A 131 0.09 8.87 -9.03
CA TYR A 131 -1.05 8.16 -9.59
C TYR A 131 -0.74 7.49 -10.95
N LEU A 132 0.52 7.17 -11.22
CA LEU A 132 0.94 6.56 -12.49
C LEU A 132 0.77 5.04 -12.56
N GLY A 133 0.62 4.38 -11.40
CA GLY A 133 0.43 2.93 -11.35
C GLY A 133 -0.88 2.47 -11.97
N LYS A 134 -0.92 1.19 -12.37
CA LYS A 134 -2.15 0.57 -12.92
C LYS A 134 -3.30 0.60 -11.91
N TRP A 135 -2.96 0.41 -10.64
CA TRP A 135 -3.92 0.39 -9.55
C TRP A 135 -4.67 1.72 -9.44
N GLU A 136 -3.94 2.82 -9.32
CA GLU A 136 -4.50 4.17 -9.23
C GLU A 136 -5.26 4.57 -10.49
N LYS A 137 -4.71 4.28 -11.68
CA LYS A 137 -5.38 4.54 -12.97
C LYS A 137 -6.71 3.82 -13.09
N THR A 138 -6.84 2.63 -12.51
CA THR A 138 -8.12 1.92 -12.48
C THR A 138 -9.11 2.64 -11.58
N PHE A 139 -8.70 3.07 -10.40
CA PHE A 139 -9.59 3.81 -9.49
C PHE A 139 -9.98 5.19 -10.04
N GLN A 140 -9.14 5.84 -10.84
CA GLN A 140 -9.54 7.05 -11.59
C GLN A 140 -10.67 6.79 -12.59
N VAL A 141 -10.71 5.60 -13.21
CA VAL A 141 -11.84 5.20 -14.07
C VAL A 141 -13.08 4.88 -13.24
N VAL A 142 -12.91 4.13 -12.14
CA VAL A 142 -13.99 3.79 -11.19
C VAL A 142 -14.65 5.05 -10.63
N ALA A 143 -13.86 6.03 -10.19
CA ALA A 143 -14.34 7.31 -9.65
C ALA A 143 -15.23 8.07 -10.66
N LYS A 144 -14.86 8.08 -11.95
CA LYS A 144 -15.69 8.69 -13.01
C LYS A 144 -17.05 7.98 -13.16
N ILE A 145 -17.08 6.65 -13.05
CA ILE A 145 -18.31 5.86 -13.10
C ILE A 145 -19.17 6.12 -11.86
N ILE A 146 -18.56 6.12 -10.68
CA ILE A 146 -19.21 6.44 -9.41
C ILE A 146 -19.83 7.84 -9.47
N LYS A 147 -19.07 8.86 -9.87
CA LYS A 147 -19.58 10.22 -10.03
C LYS A 147 -20.80 10.30 -10.96
N LYS A 148 -20.76 9.57 -12.09
CA LYS A 148 -21.88 9.53 -13.05
C LYS A 148 -23.14 8.87 -12.46
N ILE A 149 -23.00 7.78 -11.71
CA ILE A 149 -24.14 7.02 -11.18
C ILE A 149 -24.68 7.63 -9.89
N MET A 150 -23.80 8.06 -8.98
CA MET A 150 -24.16 8.65 -7.69
C MET A 150 -24.64 10.10 -7.83
N GLY A 151 -24.15 10.84 -8.83
CA GLY A 151 -24.46 12.25 -9.03
C GLY A 151 -23.90 13.13 -7.90
N SER A 152 -24.72 14.06 -7.41
CA SER A 152 -24.35 14.98 -6.31
C SER A 152 -24.01 14.28 -4.99
N GLN A 153 -24.35 13.00 -4.81
CA GLN A 153 -24.08 12.26 -3.58
C GLN A 153 -22.67 11.63 -3.54
N HIS A 154 -21.90 11.68 -4.62
CA HIS A 154 -20.64 10.92 -4.75
C HIS A 154 -19.56 11.31 -3.74
N ASP A 155 -19.51 12.58 -3.35
CA ASP A 155 -18.47 13.16 -2.48
C ASP A 155 -19.00 13.50 -1.08
N LYS A 156 -20.30 13.32 -0.83
CA LYS A 156 -20.95 13.70 0.44
C LYS A 156 -20.32 12.99 1.64
N LEU A 157 -19.89 11.74 1.47
CA LEU A 157 -19.28 10.93 2.51
C LEU A 157 -17.98 11.56 3.06
N PHE A 158 -17.29 12.40 2.29
CA PHE A 158 -16.02 13.01 2.66
C PHE A 158 -16.17 14.37 3.36
N GLN A 159 -17.41 14.83 3.59
CA GLN A 159 -17.70 16.13 4.19
C GLN A 159 -17.89 16.08 5.72
N PHE A 160 -17.88 14.89 6.31
CA PHE A 160 -18.14 14.71 7.74
C PHE A 160 -16.85 14.79 8.57
N SER A 161 -16.98 15.38 9.77
CA SER A 161 -15.88 15.52 10.74
C SER A 161 -15.93 14.48 11.84
N THR A 162 -17.06 13.79 12.03
CA THR A 162 -17.25 12.76 13.05
C THR A 162 -17.80 11.48 12.42
N LEU A 163 -17.44 10.33 13.02
CA LEU A 163 -17.94 9.05 12.56
C LEU A 163 -19.46 8.94 12.79
N GLU A 164 -19.97 9.57 13.85
CA GLU A 164 -21.40 9.60 14.16
C GLU A 164 -22.23 10.29 13.06
N ASP A 165 -21.81 11.48 12.61
CA ASP A 165 -22.51 12.18 11.52
C ASP A 165 -22.41 11.42 10.19
N GLN A 166 -21.24 10.80 9.93
CA GLN A 166 -21.06 9.96 8.75
C GLN A 166 -21.98 8.73 8.78
N LEU A 167 -22.13 8.10 9.94
CA LEU A 167 -23.02 6.96 10.15
C LEU A 167 -24.49 7.36 9.95
N ASP A 168 -24.90 8.50 10.49
CA ASP A 168 -26.26 9.01 10.34
C ASP A 168 -26.63 9.18 8.86
N TYR A 169 -25.75 9.84 8.10
CA TYR A 169 -25.88 9.96 6.65
C TYR A 169 -25.85 8.59 5.96
N TYR A 170 -24.94 7.70 6.35
CA TYR A 170 -24.80 6.39 5.74
C TYR A 170 -26.05 5.53 5.91
N GLU A 171 -26.71 5.60 7.06
CA GLU A 171 -27.91 4.81 7.33
C GLU A 171 -29.18 5.42 6.72
N LYS A 172 -29.32 6.75 6.73
CA LYS A 172 -30.56 7.42 6.34
C LYS A 172 -30.60 7.89 4.89
N ASP A 173 -29.49 8.44 4.38
CA ASP A 173 -29.48 9.24 3.16
C ASP A 173 -28.55 8.70 2.06
N PHE A 174 -27.58 7.85 2.40
CA PHE A 174 -26.67 7.29 1.42
C PHE A 174 -27.45 6.48 0.36
N PRO A 175 -27.17 6.68 -0.94
CA PRO A 175 -27.94 6.05 -2.01
C PRO A 175 -27.58 4.56 -2.20
N HIS A 176 -27.94 3.72 -1.23
CA HIS A 176 -27.63 2.29 -1.17
C HIS A 176 -27.97 1.52 -2.44
N LEU A 177 -29.10 1.81 -3.07
CA LEU A 177 -29.50 1.14 -4.32
C LEU A 177 -28.53 1.45 -5.47
N ARG A 178 -28.08 2.70 -5.59
CA ARG A 178 -27.10 3.11 -6.60
C ARG A 178 -25.74 2.49 -6.30
N TRP A 179 -25.35 2.44 -5.03
CA TRP A 179 -24.11 1.80 -4.61
C TRP A 179 -24.10 0.30 -4.87
N ARG A 180 -25.18 -0.41 -4.53
CA ARG A 180 -25.33 -1.84 -4.85
C ARG A 180 -25.26 -2.07 -6.37
N PHE A 181 -25.91 -1.24 -7.17
CA PHE A 181 -25.79 -1.35 -8.63
C PHE A 181 -24.34 -1.13 -9.13
N LEU A 182 -23.62 -0.16 -8.58
CA LEU A 182 -22.20 0.09 -8.87
C LEU A 182 -21.33 -1.13 -8.54
N VAL A 183 -21.50 -1.71 -7.34
CA VAL A 183 -20.75 -2.90 -6.92
C VAL A 183 -21.11 -4.11 -7.76
N PHE A 184 -22.37 -4.27 -8.19
CA PHE A 184 -22.75 -5.33 -9.10
C PHE A 184 -22.05 -5.19 -10.47
N LEU A 185 -22.01 -3.97 -11.01
CA LEU A 185 -21.40 -3.68 -12.31
C LEU A 185 -19.86 -3.85 -12.31
N MET A 186 -19.19 -3.35 -11.28
CA MET A 186 -17.72 -3.26 -11.24
C MET A 186 -17.06 -4.32 -10.36
N GLY A 187 -17.79 -4.85 -9.37
CA GLY A 187 -17.33 -5.82 -8.39
C GLY A 187 -17.20 -7.23 -8.94
N ASN A 188 -16.78 -7.44 -10.19
CA ASN A 188 -16.65 -8.76 -10.78
C ASN A 188 -15.28 -9.01 -11.41
N LYS A 189 -14.88 -10.29 -11.46
CA LYS A 189 -13.59 -10.75 -11.99
C LYS A 189 -13.30 -10.22 -13.40
N SER A 190 -14.28 -10.10 -14.27
CA SER A 190 -14.08 -9.63 -15.65
C SER A 190 -13.69 -8.16 -15.71
N PHE A 191 -14.35 -7.31 -14.91
CA PHE A 191 -14.01 -5.89 -14.79
C PHE A 191 -12.59 -5.70 -14.25
N PHE A 192 -12.27 -6.37 -13.14
CA PHE A 192 -10.93 -6.31 -12.53
C PHE A 192 -9.84 -6.90 -13.43
N ASN A 193 -10.11 -7.99 -14.15
CA ASN A 193 -9.15 -8.56 -15.12
C ASN A 193 -8.86 -7.61 -16.28
N ALA A 194 -9.90 -6.97 -16.81
CA ALA A 194 -9.77 -6.06 -17.95
C ALA A 194 -8.96 -4.80 -17.61
N LEU A 195 -9.07 -4.31 -16.37
CA LEU A 195 -8.48 -3.02 -15.97
C LEU A 195 -7.16 -3.16 -15.18
N LEU A 196 -7.03 -4.16 -14.32
CA LEU A 196 -5.91 -4.26 -13.37
C LEU A 196 -4.93 -5.39 -13.70
N TYR A 197 -5.43 -6.61 -13.91
CA TYR A 197 -4.59 -7.80 -13.78
C TYR A 197 -4.26 -8.52 -15.10
N LYS A 198 -4.88 -8.14 -16.23
CA LYS A 198 -4.59 -8.69 -17.56
C LYS A 198 -4.51 -10.23 -17.62
N GLY A 199 -5.34 -10.92 -16.83
CA GLY A 199 -5.38 -12.39 -16.77
C GLY A 199 -4.76 -13.02 -15.51
N HIS A 200 -4.11 -12.25 -14.64
CA HIS A 200 -3.54 -12.73 -13.37
C HIS A 200 -4.37 -12.36 -12.13
N PHE A 201 -5.69 -12.18 -12.28
CA PHE A 201 -6.54 -11.95 -11.10
C PHE A 201 -6.55 -13.19 -10.20
N ILE A 202 -6.40 -12.95 -8.91
CA ILE A 202 -6.36 -13.99 -7.88
C ILE A 202 -7.53 -14.97 -8.03
N GLU A 203 -7.23 -16.25 -7.91
CA GLU A 203 -8.24 -17.29 -7.88
C GLU A 203 -8.90 -17.32 -6.51
N LYS A 204 -10.12 -16.76 -6.44
CA LYS A 204 -10.94 -16.70 -5.23
C LYS A 204 -11.23 -18.10 -4.68
N ASN A 205 -10.87 -18.35 -3.42
CA ASN A 205 -11.24 -19.57 -2.69
C ASN A 205 -12.12 -19.30 -1.45
N VAL A 206 -12.51 -18.04 -1.21
CA VAL A 206 -13.49 -17.71 -0.18
C VAL A 206 -14.91 -17.97 -0.67
N GLU A 207 -15.84 -18.29 0.23
CA GLU A 207 -17.23 -18.64 -0.13
C GLU A 207 -17.99 -17.44 -0.72
N GLU A 208 -17.82 -16.25 -0.14
CA GLU A 208 -18.57 -15.04 -0.51
C GLU A 208 -18.44 -14.72 -2.01
N THR A 209 -19.54 -14.32 -2.65
CA THR A 209 -19.45 -13.76 -4.00
C THR A 209 -18.65 -12.45 -3.96
N HIS A 210 -18.06 -12.04 -5.09
CA HIS A 210 -17.37 -10.75 -5.16
C HIS A 210 -18.29 -9.59 -4.74
N PHE A 211 -19.56 -9.65 -5.14
CA PHE A 211 -20.58 -8.67 -4.77
C PHE A 211 -20.78 -8.55 -3.26
N GLU A 212 -20.98 -9.68 -2.58
CA GLU A 212 -21.13 -9.74 -1.13
C GLU A 212 -19.85 -9.28 -0.43
N TYR A 213 -18.68 -9.71 -0.94
CA TYR A 213 -17.38 -9.34 -0.41
C TYR A 213 -17.19 -7.82 -0.40
N TYR A 214 -17.35 -7.15 -1.54
CA TYR A 214 -17.13 -5.71 -1.62
C TYR A 214 -18.18 -4.92 -0.85
N LEU A 215 -19.45 -5.35 -0.84
CA LEU A 215 -20.48 -4.68 -0.04
C LEU A 215 -20.19 -4.77 1.46
N LYS A 216 -19.85 -5.96 1.95
CA LYS A 216 -19.51 -6.20 3.36
C LYS A 216 -18.31 -5.38 3.80
N ASN A 217 -17.23 -5.38 3.01
CA ASN A 217 -16.01 -4.64 3.37
C ASN A 217 -16.20 -3.13 3.24
N PHE A 218 -16.98 -2.65 2.27
CA PHE A 218 -17.35 -1.24 2.19
C PHE A 218 -18.20 -0.80 3.40
N ASP A 219 -19.23 -1.58 3.77
CA ASP A 219 -20.06 -1.31 4.94
C ASP A 219 -19.21 -1.25 6.22
N HIS A 220 -18.28 -2.21 6.38
CA HIS A 220 -17.32 -2.19 7.48
C HIS A 220 -16.47 -0.91 7.48
N LEU A 221 -15.88 -0.55 6.34
CA LEU A 221 -14.98 0.59 6.25
C LEU A 221 -15.70 1.91 6.58
N VAL A 222 -16.87 2.14 5.98
CA VAL A 222 -17.66 3.37 6.24
C VAL A 222 -18.16 3.45 7.68
N LYS A 223 -18.40 2.31 8.34
CA LYS A 223 -18.86 2.28 9.72
C LYS A 223 -17.76 2.43 10.77
N ASN A 224 -16.49 2.25 10.41
CA ASN A 224 -15.38 2.26 11.38
C ASN A 224 -14.32 3.33 11.09
N VAL A 225 -14.30 3.89 9.88
CA VAL A 225 -13.29 4.86 9.44
C VAL A 225 -13.99 6.07 8.81
N LEU A 226 -13.56 7.28 9.18
CA LEU A 226 -13.97 8.51 8.50
C LEU A 226 -13.49 8.46 7.05
N ALA A 227 -14.40 8.64 6.08
CA ALA A 227 -14.07 8.48 4.67
C ALA A 227 -13.02 9.50 4.21
N LYS A 228 -13.02 10.70 4.79
CA LYS A 228 -11.97 11.72 4.57
C LYS A 228 -10.59 11.33 5.10
N GLU A 229 -10.48 10.30 5.93
CA GLU A 229 -9.20 9.77 6.42
C GLU A 229 -8.72 8.54 5.64
N SER A 230 -9.60 7.93 4.85
CA SER A 230 -9.27 6.77 4.02
C SER A 230 -8.80 7.21 2.65
N PHE A 231 -7.49 7.10 2.39
CA PHE A 231 -6.92 7.30 1.05
C PHE A 231 -7.60 6.39 0.01
N PHE A 232 -7.97 5.17 0.43
CA PHE A 232 -8.60 4.19 -0.44
C PHE A 232 -10.02 4.58 -0.82
N LEU A 233 -10.87 5.02 0.12
CA LEU A 233 -12.20 5.52 -0.21
C LEU A 233 -12.11 6.76 -1.12
N GLN A 234 -11.16 7.65 -0.87
CA GLN A 234 -10.95 8.81 -1.74
C GLN A 234 -10.50 8.39 -3.14
N LEU A 235 -9.59 7.43 -3.27
CA LEU A 235 -9.25 6.88 -4.58
C LEU A 235 -10.46 6.26 -5.29
N VAL A 236 -11.25 5.44 -4.58
CA VAL A 236 -12.43 4.78 -5.16
C VAL A 236 -13.43 5.81 -5.68
N PHE A 237 -13.80 6.79 -4.86
CA PHE A 237 -14.89 7.72 -5.19
C PHE A 237 -14.44 8.96 -5.97
N LEU A 238 -13.21 9.44 -5.73
CA LEU A 238 -12.70 10.73 -6.19
C LEU A 238 -11.53 10.58 -7.17
N GLY A 239 -10.90 9.40 -7.23
CA GLY A 239 -9.80 9.09 -8.15
C GLY A 239 -8.43 9.61 -7.71
N LYS A 240 -8.38 10.34 -6.60
CA LYS A 240 -7.17 10.88 -5.95
C LYS A 240 -7.45 11.20 -4.49
N VAL A 241 -6.39 11.34 -3.70
CA VAL A 241 -6.48 11.88 -2.33
C VAL A 241 -6.65 13.39 -2.41
N LEU A 242 -7.69 13.93 -1.77
CA LEU A 242 -8.04 15.35 -1.77
C LEU A 242 -7.86 16.02 -0.41
N THR A 243 -8.01 15.26 0.67
CA THR A 243 -7.92 15.80 2.03
C THR A 243 -6.54 15.54 2.62
N LYS A 244 -6.11 16.43 3.53
CA LYS A 244 -4.85 16.24 4.25
C LYS A 244 -4.90 15.00 5.13
N GLU A 245 -6.05 14.73 5.76
CA GLU A 245 -6.26 13.57 6.63
C GLU A 245 -6.28 12.24 5.87
N GLY A 246 -6.45 12.28 4.54
CA GLY A 246 -6.41 11.12 3.67
C GLY A 246 -5.03 10.79 3.12
N ILE A 247 -4.02 11.59 3.45
CA ILE A 247 -2.63 11.30 3.07
C ILE A 247 -2.19 10.05 3.83
N PRO A 248 -1.61 9.04 3.16
CA PRO A 248 -1.10 7.85 3.84
C PRO A 248 -0.05 8.20 4.90
N ILE A 249 0.13 7.31 5.87
CA ILE A 249 1.02 7.51 7.02
C ILE A 249 2.48 7.84 6.65
N GLU A 250 2.88 7.54 5.41
CA GLU A 250 4.20 7.87 4.86
C GLU A 250 4.55 9.36 4.92
N ALA A 251 3.55 10.25 4.94
CA ALA A 251 3.73 11.69 5.05
C ALA A 251 3.06 12.28 6.30
N ASP A 252 2.78 11.45 7.32
CA ASP A 252 2.55 11.97 8.67
C ASP A 252 3.83 12.67 9.14
N PRO A 253 3.76 13.88 9.74
CA PRO A 253 4.95 14.63 10.11
C PRO A 253 5.91 13.87 11.04
N SER A 254 5.37 13.17 12.04
CA SER A 254 6.21 12.44 13.01
C SER A 254 6.89 11.23 12.37
N ILE A 255 6.15 10.53 11.51
CA ILE A 255 6.66 9.36 10.79
C ILE A 255 7.68 9.79 9.73
N PHE A 256 7.42 10.87 9.00
CA PHE A 256 8.33 11.44 8.01
C PHE A 256 9.68 11.80 8.65
N ASP A 257 9.64 12.53 9.77
CA ASP A 257 10.85 12.93 10.50
C ASP A 257 11.61 11.72 11.04
N ASP A 258 10.91 10.70 11.53
CA ASP A 258 11.54 9.46 11.99
C ASP A 258 12.22 8.69 10.86
N ILE A 259 11.57 8.53 9.70
CA ILE A 259 12.17 7.86 8.53
C ILE A 259 13.42 8.63 8.08
N LYS A 260 13.30 9.97 7.95
CA LYS A 260 14.40 10.85 7.56
C LYS A 260 15.58 10.72 8.52
N ARG A 261 15.33 10.73 9.83
CA ARG A 261 16.34 10.54 10.88
C ARG A 261 17.01 9.18 10.76
N SER A 262 16.23 8.10 10.65
CA SER A 262 16.73 6.73 10.51
C SER A 262 17.67 6.59 9.30
N LEU A 263 17.33 7.23 8.17
CA LEU A 263 18.11 7.17 6.94
C LEU A 263 19.36 8.06 6.93
N ASN A 264 19.33 9.24 7.56
CA ASN A 264 20.43 10.22 7.51
C ASN A 264 21.43 10.10 8.65
N GLU A 265 20.99 9.73 9.85
CA GLU A 265 21.89 9.63 11.03
C GLU A 265 22.66 8.31 11.08
N GLY A 266 22.52 7.46 10.06
CA GLY A 266 23.19 6.15 9.97
C GLY A 266 22.63 5.10 10.95
N ASN A 267 21.46 5.37 11.53
CA ASN A 267 20.81 4.47 12.48
C ASN A 267 20.16 3.25 11.81
N ALA A 268 19.86 3.34 10.51
CA ALA A 268 19.30 2.25 9.73
C ALA A 268 20.04 2.02 8.40
N SER A 269 20.28 0.74 8.09
CA SER A 269 20.70 0.29 6.76
C SER A 269 19.48 -0.08 5.92
N LEU A 270 19.31 0.60 4.78
CA LEU A 270 18.27 0.28 3.80
C LEU A 270 18.86 -0.61 2.71
N HIS A 271 18.33 -1.84 2.60
CA HIS A 271 18.76 -2.82 1.60
C HIS A 271 17.66 -2.97 0.54
N LEU A 272 17.95 -2.55 -0.69
CA LEU A 272 17.00 -2.66 -1.82
C LEU A 272 17.39 -3.84 -2.71
N GLU A 273 16.51 -4.83 -2.81
CA GLU A 273 16.85 -6.14 -3.38
C GLU A 273 15.89 -6.56 -4.49
N GLN A 274 16.35 -6.49 -5.74
CA GLN A 274 15.59 -7.00 -6.89
C GLN A 274 15.77 -8.52 -7.03
N LYS A 275 15.04 -9.33 -6.26
CA LYS A 275 15.13 -10.79 -6.29
C LYS A 275 13.86 -11.46 -5.76
N ASP A 276 13.79 -12.78 -5.93
CA ASP A 276 12.75 -13.57 -5.29
C ASP A 276 12.95 -13.58 -3.76
N ILE A 277 11.85 -13.48 -3.02
CA ILE A 277 11.89 -13.39 -1.56
C ILE A 277 12.52 -14.64 -0.93
N PHE A 278 12.29 -15.83 -1.49
CA PHE A 278 12.86 -17.08 -1.02
C PHE A 278 14.35 -17.23 -1.33
N GLU A 279 14.87 -16.46 -2.31
CA GLU A 279 16.31 -16.36 -2.54
C GLU A 279 16.99 -15.41 -1.55
N LEU A 280 16.30 -14.33 -1.16
CA LEU A 280 16.82 -13.38 -0.16
C LEU A 280 16.92 -14.03 1.22
N VAL A 281 15.85 -14.67 1.70
CA VAL A 281 15.77 -15.24 3.06
C VAL A 281 16.79 -16.35 3.32
N LYS A 282 17.40 -16.93 2.27
CA LYS A 282 18.52 -17.89 2.40
C LYS A 282 19.86 -17.24 2.79
N LYS A 283 19.95 -15.91 2.75
CA LYS A 283 21.19 -15.13 2.93
C LYS A 283 21.15 -14.16 4.11
N ILE A 284 20.01 -14.12 4.81
CA ILE A 284 19.76 -13.21 5.92
C ILE A 284 19.21 -14.02 7.08
N ASP A 285 19.54 -13.60 8.30
CA ASP A 285 19.11 -14.24 9.53
C ASP A 285 18.65 -13.20 10.55
N ASN A 286 17.90 -13.66 11.54
CA ASN A 286 17.37 -12.88 12.65
C ASN A 286 16.44 -11.74 12.21
N ILE A 287 15.49 -12.04 11.33
CA ILE A 287 14.40 -11.12 10.98
C ILE A 287 13.35 -11.10 12.08
N ASP A 288 13.15 -9.94 12.70
CA ASP A 288 12.21 -9.73 13.81
C ASP A 288 10.80 -9.42 13.33
N PHE A 289 10.68 -8.80 12.16
CA PHE A 289 9.40 -8.42 11.58
C PHE A 289 9.39 -8.63 10.07
N PHE A 290 8.44 -9.41 9.59
CA PHE A 290 8.29 -9.77 8.19
C PHE A 290 6.92 -9.32 7.67
N SER A 291 6.91 -8.37 6.75
CA SER A 291 5.69 -7.83 6.16
C SER A 291 5.50 -8.30 4.71
N PHE A 292 4.71 -9.36 4.56
CA PHE A 292 4.52 -10.09 3.29
C PHE A 292 3.59 -9.38 2.29
N SER A 293 2.83 -8.37 2.71
CA SER A 293 1.75 -7.79 1.90
C SER A 293 0.78 -8.91 1.46
N ASP A 294 0.08 -8.72 0.35
CA ASP A 294 -0.83 -9.68 -0.29
C ASP A 294 -0.13 -10.66 -1.25
N VAL A 295 1.21 -10.71 -1.25
CA VAL A 295 1.97 -11.63 -2.10
C VAL A 295 1.56 -13.10 -1.93
N PRO A 296 1.29 -13.61 -0.70
CA PRO A 296 0.87 -15.00 -0.52
C PRO A 296 -0.40 -15.41 -1.29
N SER A 297 -1.31 -14.48 -1.56
CA SER A 297 -2.52 -14.73 -2.36
C SER A 297 -2.25 -15.16 -3.81
N TYR A 298 -1.01 -14.98 -4.28
CA TYR A 298 -0.57 -15.38 -5.63
C TYR A 298 0.19 -16.71 -5.64
N PHE A 299 0.51 -17.28 -4.47
CA PHE A 299 1.18 -18.57 -4.41
C PHE A 299 0.21 -19.71 -4.73
N THR A 300 0.75 -20.77 -5.34
CA THR A 300 0.00 -22.00 -5.64
C THR A 300 0.90 -23.23 -5.40
N GLY A 301 0.27 -24.39 -5.23
CA GLY A 301 0.97 -25.68 -5.14
C GLY A 301 1.92 -25.75 -3.94
N ASP A 302 3.15 -26.23 -4.16
CA ASP A 302 4.12 -26.44 -3.08
C ASP A 302 4.60 -25.13 -2.44
N VAL A 303 4.64 -24.02 -3.20
CA VAL A 303 5.01 -22.72 -2.65
C VAL A 303 3.97 -22.23 -1.66
N GLU A 304 2.68 -22.35 -2.00
CA GLU A 304 1.56 -21.97 -1.13
C GLU A 304 1.59 -22.74 0.20
N LYS A 305 1.85 -24.06 0.13
CA LYS A 305 1.88 -24.92 1.30
C LYS A 305 3.06 -24.66 2.23
N ASN A 306 4.21 -24.27 1.68
CA ASN A 306 5.48 -24.29 2.42
C ASN A 306 6.13 -22.92 2.63
N PHE A 307 5.55 -21.81 2.15
CA PHE A 307 6.26 -20.52 2.22
C PHE A 307 6.61 -20.10 3.66
N LEU A 308 5.77 -20.39 4.66
CA LEU A 308 6.08 -20.13 6.06
C LEU A 308 7.26 -20.98 6.54
N GLN A 309 7.29 -22.27 6.18
CA GLN A 309 8.41 -23.14 6.53
C GLN A 309 9.71 -22.72 5.82
N ASN A 310 9.61 -22.16 4.61
CA ASN A 310 10.77 -21.67 3.85
C ASN A 310 11.39 -20.40 4.45
N ILE A 311 10.59 -19.51 5.06
CA ILE A 311 11.11 -18.30 5.70
C ILE A 311 11.48 -18.52 7.17
N ARG A 312 10.88 -19.51 7.86
CA ARG A 312 11.07 -19.74 9.29
C ARG A 312 12.54 -19.75 9.73
N PRO A 313 13.49 -20.37 8.99
CA PRO A 313 14.89 -20.39 9.38
C PRO A 313 15.54 -19.00 9.49
N CYS A 314 15.06 -17.99 8.75
CA CYS A 314 15.61 -16.64 8.81
C CYS A 314 15.00 -15.78 9.93
N LEU A 315 13.91 -16.22 10.55
CA LEU A 315 13.22 -15.44 11.58
C LEU A 315 13.99 -15.52 12.90
N SER A 316 14.00 -14.43 13.66
CA SER A 316 14.48 -14.45 15.03
C SER A 316 13.52 -15.22 15.94
N SER A 317 13.96 -15.53 17.16
CA SER A 317 13.06 -16.03 18.19
C SER A 317 12.02 -14.96 18.52
N ASN A 318 10.74 -15.32 18.50
CA ASN A 318 9.60 -14.40 18.55
C ASN A 318 9.43 -13.46 17.33
N GLY A 319 10.13 -13.71 16.22
CA GLY A 319 9.94 -12.96 14.97
C GLY A 319 8.46 -13.00 14.51
N VAL A 320 7.94 -11.86 14.06
CA VAL A 320 6.53 -11.70 13.69
C VAL A 320 6.38 -11.63 12.17
N VAL A 321 5.39 -12.33 11.63
CA VAL A 321 5.03 -12.33 10.22
C VAL A 321 3.62 -11.75 10.06
N VAL A 322 3.47 -10.76 9.19
CA VAL A 322 2.18 -10.14 8.84
C VAL A 322 1.79 -10.54 7.43
N LEU A 323 0.62 -11.17 7.31
CA LEU A 323 0.05 -11.69 6.08
C LEU A 323 -1.24 -10.92 5.76
N ARG A 324 -1.41 -10.56 4.49
CA ARG A 324 -2.66 -10.00 3.96
C ARG A 324 -3.20 -10.94 2.88
N TYR A 325 -4.52 -11.12 2.85
CA TYR A 325 -5.20 -12.00 1.92
C TYR A 325 -6.38 -11.31 1.26
N TYR A 326 -6.29 -11.11 -0.05
CA TYR A 326 -7.35 -10.57 -0.89
C TYR A 326 -8.03 -11.67 -1.69
N LEU A 327 -9.30 -11.96 -1.39
CA LEU A 327 -10.17 -12.96 -2.06
C LEU A 327 -9.68 -14.42 -2.04
N ARG A 328 -8.40 -14.68 -1.74
CA ARG A 328 -7.84 -16.01 -1.54
C ARG A 328 -7.08 -16.06 -0.23
N ILE A 329 -7.37 -17.06 0.60
CA ILE A 329 -6.62 -17.37 1.81
C ILE A 329 -5.74 -18.58 1.51
N SER A 330 -4.42 -18.46 1.67
CA SER A 330 -3.51 -19.57 1.39
C SER A 330 -3.69 -20.73 2.37
N GLU A 331 -3.68 -21.96 1.85
CA GLU A 331 -3.57 -23.17 2.66
C GLU A 331 -2.08 -23.45 2.95
N VAL A 332 -1.59 -23.02 4.11
CA VAL A 332 -0.17 -23.04 4.47
C VAL A 332 0.10 -23.85 5.74
N ASP A 333 1.26 -24.51 5.80
CA ASP A 333 1.76 -25.15 7.02
C ASP A 333 2.25 -24.09 8.03
N GLU A 334 1.50 -23.94 9.12
CA GLU A 334 1.78 -23.00 10.21
C GLU A 334 2.50 -23.67 11.39
N THR A 335 3.00 -24.89 11.22
CA THR A 335 3.75 -25.60 12.26
C THR A 335 4.92 -24.73 12.75
N GLY A 336 4.98 -24.50 14.06
CA GLY A 336 6.01 -23.65 14.66
C GLY A 336 5.68 -22.16 14.70
N TYR A 337 4.44 -21.79 14.43
CA TYR A 337 3.93 -20.44 14.61
C TYR A 337 2.79 -20.42 15.64
N GLN A 338 2.69 -19.30 16.35
CA GLN A 338 1.54 -18.95 17.18
C GLN A 338 0.75 -17.85 16.47
N ASP A 339 -0.56 -18.06 16.28
CA ASP A 339 -1.45 -17.00 15.80
C ASP A 339 -1.67 -15.96 16.91
N ILE A 340 -1.23 -14.74 16.68
CA ILE A 340 -1.38 -13.59 17.58
C ILE A 340 -2.27 -12.50 16.98
N THR A 341 -3.06 -12.82 15.95
CA THR A 341 -3.91 -11.86 15.24
C THR A 341 -4.86 -11.11 16.17
N GLN A 342 -5.40 -11.81 17.19
CA GLN A 342 -6.33 -11.21 18.15
C GLN A 342 -5.69 -10.09 19.00
N ASP A 343 -4.38 -10.15 19.24
CA ASP A 343 -3.64 -9.14 20.01
C ASP A 343 -3.58 -7.78 19.30
N PHE A 344 -3.91 -7.75 18.00
CA PHE A 344 -3.94 -6.57 17.15
C PHE A 344 -5.33 -6.31 16.54
N SER A 345 -6.37 -7.00 17.00
CA SER A 345 -7.75 -6.86 16.50
C SER A 345 -8.25 -5.41 16.44
N ASN A 346 -7.89 -4.58 17.44
CA ASN A 346 -8.23 -3.16 17.47
C ASN A 346 -7.56 -2.34 16.37
N LEU A 347 -6.32 -2.67 15.98
CA LEU A 347 -5.62 -2.02 14.88
C LEU A 347 -6.20 -2.50 13.54
N ILE A 348 -6.43 -3.81 13.40
CA ILE A 348 -7.03 -4.41 12.20
C ILE A 348 -8.40 -3.79 11.90
N ARG A 349 -9.23 -3.57 12.93
CA ARG A 349 -10.54 -2.92 12.80
C ARG A 349 -10.47 -1.48 12.27
N LYS A 350 -9.33 -0.79 12.44
CA LYS A 350 -9.12 0.60 12.02
C LYS A 350 -8.36 0.71 10.69
N GLU A 351 -8.00 -0.41 10.08
CA GLU A 351 -7.28 -0.43 8.80
C GLU A 351 -8.12 0.23 7.70
N LYS A 352 -7.52 1.21 7.01
CA LYS A 352 -8.25 2.19 6.19
C LYS A 352 -8.51 1.74 4.75
N VAL A 353 -8.12 0.53 4.37
CA VAL A 353 -8.45 -0.09 3.07
C VAL A 353 -9.61 -1.07 3.23
N GLY A 354 -9.63 -1.86 4.30
CA GLY A 354 -10.70 -2.79 4.67
C GLY A 354 -10.88 -3.97 3.71
N MET A 355 -9.99 -4.17 2.73
CA MET A 355 -10.15 -5.18 1.67
C MET A 355 -9.32 -6.45 1.90
N TYR A 356 -8.57 -6.55 2.99
CA TYR A 356 -7.67 -7.66 3.26
C TYR A 356 -8.11 -8.42 4.51
N ARG A 357 -8.06 -9.75 4.45
CA ARG A 357 -8.04 -10.57 5.67
C ARG A 357 -6.60 -10.59 6.17
N ILE A 358 -6.40 -10.12 7.39
CA ILE A 358 -5.08 -10.00 7.99
C ILE A 358 -4.86 -11.16 8.95
N LYS A 359 -3.67 -11.78 8.87
CA LYS A 359 -3.20 -12.79 9.81
C LYS A 359 -1.81 -12.42 10.31
N ILE A 360 -1.60 -12.56 11.62
CA ILE A 360 -0.34 -12.21 12.28
C ILE A 360 0.15 -13.44 13.04
N LEU A 361 1.35 -13.89 12.68
CA LEU A 361 1.96 -15.09 13.21
C LEU A 361 3.25 -14.76 13.95
N LYS A 362 3.48 -15.39 15.09
CA LYS A 362 4.73 -15.29 15.86
C LYS A 362 5.50 -16.60 15.77
N ASN A 363 6.77 -16.53 15.42
CA ASN A 363 7.66 -17.69 15.48
C ASN A 363 7.85 -18.15 16.93
N ILE A 364 7.70 -19.46 17.19
CA ILE A 364 7.82 -20.04 18.54
C ILE A 364 9.17 -20.75 18.77
N SER A 365 10.09 -20.72 17.79
CA SER A 365 11.41 -21.32 17.93
C SER A 365 12.36 -20.53 18.83
#